data_AF-A0A5K1HKR4-F1
#
_entry.id   AF-A0A5K1HKR4-F1
#
_cell.length_a   1.000
_cell.length_b   1.000
_cell.length_c   1.000
_cell.angle_alpha   90.00
_cell.angle_beta   90.00
_cell.angle_gamma   90.00
#
_symmetry.space_group_name_H-M   'P 1'
#
loop_
_entity.id
_entity.type
_entity.pdbx_description
1 polymer ?
#
loop_
_entity_poly.entity_id
_entity_poly.type
_entity_poly.pdbx_seq_one_letter_code
_entity_poly.pdbx_strand_id
1 'polypeptide(L)'
;MLKAYPRVLYLDIDVHHGDGVEEAFFHTNRVFTVSFHEFEEDFFPGTGALDEVGEGVGKFYTANIPLKKGMDDASFLELFKKIMSRICSFYVPDVMVIQCGADSLSRDKLGHLNLSIKGHGELLTFMKSFGTPM
;
A
#
# COMPACT_ATOMS: atom_id res chain seq x y z
N MET A 1 14.70 6.10 9.80
CA MET A 1 14.72 4.67 9.44
C MET A 1 15.96 4.26 8.65
N LEU A 2 16.22 4.82 7.45
CA LEU A 2 17.29 4.37 6.55
C LEU A 2 18.75 4.45 7.08
N LYS A 3 18.98 5.10 8.22
CA LYS A 3 20.27 5.07 8.94
C LYS A 3 20.51 3.74 9.67
N ALA A 4 19.45 3.03 10.06
CA ALA A 4 19.50 1.79 10.83
C ALA A 4 19.03 0.57 10.01
N TYR A 5 18.10 0.77 9.07
CA TYR A 5 17.49 -0.29 8.28
C TYR A 5 17.86 -0.16 6.80
N PRO A 6 18.54 -1.17 6.21
CA PRO A 6 18.88 -1.17 4.78
C PRO A 6 17.67 -1.14 3.83
N ARG A 7 16.63 -1.94 4.12
CA ARG A 7 15.39 -2.09 3.34
C ARG A 7 14.17 -1.72 4.19
N VAL A 8 13.41 -0.73 3.72
CA VAL A 8 12.17 -0.27 4.38
C VAL A 8 10.99 -0.55 3.47
N LEU A 9 9.98 -1.27 3.95
CA LEU A 9 8.70 -1.40 3.24
C LEU A 9 7.78 -0.27 3.73
N TYR A 10 7.33 0.57 2.82
CA TYR A 10 6.24 1.51 3.08
C TYR A 10 4.95 0.92 2.49
N LEU A 11 3.95 0.73 3.35
CA LEU A 11 2.64 0.23 2.97
C LEU A 11 1.58 1.30 3.26
N ASP A 12 0.80 1.62 2.24
CA ASP A 12 -0.29 2.59 2.30
C ASP A 12 -1.64 1.90 2.07
N ILE A 13 -2.56 2.05 3.03
CA ILE A 13 -3.94 1.57 2.96
C ILE A 13 -4.96 2.70 3.16
N ASP A 14 -4.53 3.95 2.98
CA ASP A 14 -5.41 5.09 2.69
C ASP A 14 -6.23 4.84 1.43
N VAL A 15 -7.39 5.49 1.29
CA VAL A 15 -8.13 5.39 0.04
C VAL A 15 -7.42 6.10 -1.12
N HIS A 16 -6.59 7.11 -0.84
CA HIS A 16 -5.85 7.86 -1.85
C HIS A 16 -4.48 7.24 -2.12
N HIS A 17 -3.97 7.43 -3.34
CA HIS A 17 -2.62 7.01 -3.68
C HIS A 17 -1.59 7.76 -2.81
N GLY A 18 -0.63 7.02 -2.24
CA GLY A 18 0.50 7.54 -1.47
C GLY A 18 1.60 8.21 -2.32
N ASP A 19 1.18 9.07 -3.26
CA ASP A 19 1.99 9.68 -4.31
C ASP A 19 3.25 10.38 -3.82
N GLY A 20 3.17 11.18 -2.78
CA GLY A 20 4.32 11.92 -2.25
C GLY A 20 5.41 11.01 -1.67
N VAL A 21 5.04 9.86 -1.08
CA VAL A 21 6.02 8.89 -0.57
C VAL A 21 6.60 8.08 -1.72
N GLU A 22 5.78 7.71 -2.70
CA GLU A 22 6.24 7.09 -3.94
C GLU A 22 7.27 7.97 -4.66
N GLU A 23 6.94 9.24 -4.95
CA GLU A 23 7.83 10.17 -5.65
C GLU A 23 9.17 10.30 -4.93
N ALA A 24 9.15 10.43 -3.61
CA ALA A 24 10.36 10.55 -2.79
C ALA A 24 11.32 9.34 -2.90
N PHE A 25 10.81 8.16 -3.27
CA PHE A 25 11.58 6.92 -3.35
C PHE A 25 11.56 6.24 -4.72
N PHE A 26 11.00 6.88 -5.74
CA PHE A 26 10.76 6.32 -7.08
C PHE A 26 12.03 5.76 -7.77
N HIS A 27 13.21 6.29 -7.41
CA HIS A 27 14.50 5.92 -8.00
C HIS A 27 15.40 5.03 -7.12
N THR A 28 14.89 4.50 -5.99
CA THR A 28 15.69 3.67 -5.07
C THR A 28 15.08 2.31 -4.82
N ASN A 29 15.92 1.30 -4.59
CA ASN A 29 15.50 -0.02 -4.12
C ASN A 29 15.56 -0.18 -2.59
N ARG A 30 15.99 0.87 -1.87
CA ARG A 30 16.11 0.85 -0.40
C ARG A 30 14.79 1.08 0.32
N VAL A 31 13.79 1.58 -0.40
CA VAL A 31 12.41 1.68 0.07
C VAL A 31 11.54 1.04 -0.98
N PHE A 32 10.67 0.10 -0.58
CA PHE A 32 9.62 -0.42 -1.45
C PHE A 32 8.33 0.28 -1.07
N THR A 33 7.74 1.06 -1.96
CA THR A 33 6.42 1.68 -1.76
C THR A 33 5.31 0.80 -2.31
N VAL A 34 4.29 0.53 -1.49
CA VAL A 34 3.11 -0.25 -1.89
C VAL A 34 1.88 0.53 -1.49
N SER A 35 1.00 0.82 -2.45
CA SER A 35 -0.23 1.57 -2.19
C SER A 35 -1.44 0.83 -2.76
N PHE A 36 -2.46 0.64 -1.92
CA PHE A 36 -3.78 0.14 -2.31
C PHE A 36 -4.74 1.31 -2.25
N HIS A 37 -5.22 1.79 -3.38
CA HIS A 37 -5.99 3.04 -3.44
C HIS A 37 -7.10 2.96 -4.48
N GLU A 38 -8.13 3.77 -4.30
CA GLU A 38 -9.14 4.00 -5.32
C GLU A 38 -8.50 4.71 -6.52
N PHE A 39 -8.74 4.21 -7.73
CA PHE A 39 -8.20 4.78 -8.95
C PHE A 39 -9.27 4.81 -10.04
N GLU A 40 -9.86 6.00 -10.23
CA GLU A 40 -10.90 6.30 -11.21
C GLU A 40 -10.59 7.70 -11.81
N GLU A 41 -11.17 8.03 -12.98
CA GLU A 41 -10.81 9.22 -13.79
C GLU A 41 -10.77 10.55 -13.01
N ASP A 42 -11.66 10.73 -12.02
CA ASP A 42 -11.78 11.97 -11.23
C ASP A 42 -11.45 11.77 -9.73
N PHE A 43 -10.65 10.77 -9.37
CA PHE A 43 -10.26 10.53 -7.97
C PHE A 43 -8.87 11.10 -7.66
N PHE A 44 -8.76 11.86 -6.57
CA PHE A 44 -7.49 12.44 -6.15
C PHE A 44 -6.50 11.33 -5.72
N PRO A 45 -5.20 11.44 -6.01
CA PRO A 45 -4.49 12.50 -6.74
C PRO A 45 -4.43 12.33 -8.27
N GLY A 46 -4.98 11.25 -8.82
CA GLY A 46 -4.93 10.94 -10.25
C GLY A 46 -3.65 10.25 -10.73
N THR A 47 -2.81 9.78 -9.81
CA THR A 47 -1.59 8.97 -10.04
C THR A 47 -1.74 7.59 -9.39
N GLY A 48 -0.77 6.69 -9.57
CA GLY A 48 -0.83 5.33 -9.03
C GLY A 48 -1.39 4.33 -10.04
N ALA A 49 -1.18 4.57 -11.35
CA ALA A 49 -1.53 3.59 -12.36
C ALA A 49 -0.71 2.30 -12.19
N LEU A 50 -1.25 1.18 -12.68
CA LEU A 50 -0.64 -0.15 -12.54
C LEU A 50 0.78 -0.24 -13.14
N ASP A 51 1.08 0.58 -14.14
CA ASP A 51 2.37 0.64 -14.83
C ASP A 51 3.38 1.64 -14.24
N GLU A 52 2.98 2.41 -13.23
CA GLU A 52 3.88 3.21 -12.39
C GLU A 52 4.62 2.28 -11.41
N VAL A 53 5.80 1.81 -11.82
CA VAL A 53 6.57 0.76 -11.12
C VAL A 53 7.96 1.21 -10.65
N GLY A 54 8.19 2.52 -10.55
CA GLY A 54 9.51 3.08 -10.25
C GLY A 54 10.45 3.13 -11.45
N GLU A 55 11.59 3.78 -11.28
CA GLU A 55 12.53 4.03 -12.38
C GLU A 55 14.00 3.80 -11.98
N GLY A 56 14.83 3.44 -12.96
CA GLY A 56 16.25 3.20 -12.75
C GLY A 56 16.49 2.05 -11.76
N VAL A 57 17.21 2.33 -10.67
CA VAL A 57 17.45 1.35 -9.61
C VAL A 57 16.19 1.06 -8.80
N GLY A 58 15.23 1.99 -8.75
CA GLY A 58 13.93 1.82 -8.10
C GLY A 58 12.90 1.08 -8.95
N LYS A 59 13.22 0.71 -10.19
CA LYS A 59 12.30 -0.05 -11.04
C LYS A 59 11.94 -1.39 -10.39
N PHE A 60 10.64 -1.65 -10.29
CA PHE A 60 10.00 -2.76 -9.58
C PHE A 60 10.09 -2.70 -8.04
N TYR A 61 10.39 -1.53 -7.47
CA TYR A 61 10.30 -1.25 -6.02
C TYR A 61 9.17 -0.27 -5.68
N THR A 62 8.24 -0.11 -6.62
CA THR A 62 6.97 0.58 -6.44
C THR A 62 5.87 -0.36 -6.93
N ALA A 63 4.83 -0.54 -6.12
CA ALA A 63 3.68 -1.35 -6.46
C ALA A 63 2.39 -0.58 -6.18
N ASN A 64 1.72 -0.21 -7.25
CA ASN A 64 0.41 0.40 -7.20
C ASN A 64 -0.68 -0.62 -7.47
N ILE A 65 -1.67 -0.65 -6.59
CA ILE A 65 -2.83 -1.53 -6.66
C ILE A 65 -4.07 -0.64 -6.82
N PRO A 66 -4.40 -0.27 -8.08
CA PRO A 66 -5.60 0.52 -8.36
C PRO A 66 -6.87 -0.31 -8.08
N LEU A 67 -7.74 0.21 -7.23
CA LEU A 67 -8.98 -0.41 -6.79
C LEU A 67 -10.19 0.33 -7.32
N LYS A 68 -11.30 -0.41 -7.46
CA LYS A 68 -12.60 0.15 -7.82
C LYS A 68 -13.41 0.50 -6.59
N LYS A 69 -14.28 1.50 -6.74
CA LYS A 69 -15.29 1.90 -5.75
C LYS A 69 -16.10 0.70 -5.27
N GLY A 70 -16.42 0.70 -3.98
CA GLY A 70 -17.29 -0.30 -3.34
C GLY A 70 -16.63 -1.64 -3.02
N MET A 71 -15.31 -1.79 -3.18
CA MET A 71 -14.60 -3.01 -2.80
C MET A 71 -14.88 -3.34 -1.32
N ASP A 72 -15.26 -4.60 -1.07
CA ASP A 72 -15.63 -5.08 0.25
C ASP A 72 -14.46 -5.75 1.00
N ASP A 73 -14.68 -6.04 2.28
CA ASP A 73 -13.69 -6.68 3.15
C ASP A 73 -13.13 -7.98 2.55
N ALA A 74 -13.99 -8.84 2.00
CA ALA A 74 -13.58 -10.16 1.53
C ALA A 74 -12.65 -10.05 0.30
N SER A 75 -13.05 -9.25 -0.68
CA SER A 75 -12.30 -9.05 -1.91
C SER A 75 -10.98 -8.33 -1.63
N PHE A 76 -11.00 -7.29 -0.80
CA PHE A 76 -9.80 -6.53 -0.44
C PHE A 76 -8.81 -7.44 0.29
N LEU A 77 -9.27 -8.17 1.31
CA LEU A 77 -8.41 -9.01 2.14
C LEU A 77 -7.76 -10.14 1.33
N GLU A 78 -8.48 -10.77 0.41
CA GLU A 78 -7.92 -11.80 -0.48
C GLU A 78 -6.80 -11.23 -1.36
N LEU A 79 -7.06 -10.11 -2.03
CA LEU A 79 -6.10 -9.44 -2.90
C LEU A 79 -4.87 -8.99 -2.12
N PHE A 80 -5.08 -8.30 -1.00
CA PHE A 80 -4.05 -7.77 -0.12
C PHE A 80 -3.12 -8.87 0.38
N LYS A 81 -3.68 -9.97 0.93
CA LYS A 81 -2.86 -11.10 1.41
C LYS A 81 -2.00 -11.70 0.32
N LYS A 82 -2.55 -11.88 -0.88
CA LYS A 82 -1.83 -12.45 -2.03
C LYS A 82 -0.67 -11.56 -2.48
N ILE A 83 -0.89 -10.25 -2.58
CA ILE A 83 0.11 -9.28 -3.01
C ILE A 83 1.19 -9.11 -1.94
N MET A 84 0.79 -8.82 -0.70
CA MET A 84 1.73 -8.55 0.38
C MET A 84 2.57 -9.78 0.75
N SER A 85 2.04 -11.00 0.66
CA SER A 85 2.85 -12.22 0.82
C SER A 85 4.00 -12.28 -0.20
N ARG A 86 3.72 -11.95 -1.47
CA ARG A 86 4.73 -11.97 -2.54
C ARG A 86 5.75 -10.88 -2.34
N ILE A 87 5.32 -9.66 -2.02
CA ILE A 87 6.21 -8.52 -1.79
C ILE A 87 7.11 -8.78 -0.60
N CYS A 88 6.58 -9.20 0.55
CA CYS A 88 7.38 -9.50 1.73
C CYS A 88 8.38 -10.64 1.48
N SER A 89 8.00 -11.68 0.72
CA SER A 89 8.91 -12.76 0.35
C SER A 89 10.00 -12.34 -0.63
N PHE A 90 9.71 -11.40 -1.55
CA PHE A 90 10.67 -10.90 -2.53
C PHE A 90 11.62 -9.88 -1.92
N TYR A 91 11.07 -8.89 -1.21
CA TYR A 91 11.81 -7.73 -0.72
C TYR A 91 12.52 -7.99 0.61
N VAL A 92 11.95 -8.87 1.44
CA VAL A 92 12.44 -9.22 2.79
C VAL A 92 12.78 -7.94 3.57
N PRO A 93 11.79 -7.09 3.90
CA PRO A 93 12.06 -5.80 4.55
C PRO A 93 12.70 -5.98 5.93
N ASP A 94 13.59 -5.05 6.31
CA ASP A 94 14.18 -5.02 7.65
C ASP A 94 13.26 -4.30 8.64
N VAL A 95 12.37 -3.43 8.13
CA VAL A 95 11.35 -2.71 8.89
C VAL A 95 10.20 -2.31 7.97
N MET A 96 9.00 -2.20 8.52
CA MET A 96 7.79 -1.74 7.83
C MET A 96 7.35 -0.39 8.40
N VAL A 97 6.78 0.45 7.55
CA VAL A 97 6.04 1.66 7.94
C VAL A 97 4.66 1.51 7.29
N ILE A 98 3.61 1.53 8.11
CA ILE A 98 2.24 1.31 7.63
C ILE A 98 1.43 2.57 7.88
N GLN A 99 1.06 3.26 6.81
CA GLN A 99 0.06 4.31 6.83
C GLN A 99 -1.31 3.62 6.96
N CYS A 100 -2.14 4.04 7.92
CA CYS A 100 -3.43 3.41 8.23
C CYS A 100 -4.58 4.40 8.03
N GLY A 101 -4.69 4.98 6.84
CA GLY A 101 -5.72 5.93 6.45
C GLY A 101 -7.12 5.32 6.61
N ALA A 102 -7.93 5.94 7.46
CA ALA A 102 -9.24 5.41 7.82
C ALA A 102 -10.37 5.85 6.85
N ASP A 103 -10.05 6.64 5.83
CA ASP A 103 -10.98 7.06 4.77
C ASP A 103 -11.27 5.95 3.75
N SER A 104 -10.55 4.82 3.81
CA SER A 104 -10.93 3.56 3.15
C SER A 104 -12.15 2.87 3.82
N LEU A 105 -12.60 3.34 4.98
CA LEU A 105 -13.77 2.78 5.67
C LEU A 105 -15.08 3.15 4.98
N SER A 106 -16.04 2.23 5.06
CA SER A 106 -17.41 2.47 4.62
C SER A 106 -18.00 3.71 5.29
N ARG A 107 -18.75 4.50 4.52
CA ARG A 107 -19.37 5.77 4.93
C ARG A 107 -18.40 6.91 5.21
N ASP A 108 -17.13 6.78 4.80
CA ASP A 108 -16.28 7.94 4.70
C ASP A 108 -16.90 9.01 3.79
N LYS A 109 -16.53 10.27 4.01
CA LYS A 109 -17.08 11.41 3.27
C LYS A 109 -16.48 11.54 1.86
N LEU A 110 -15.24 11.10 1.67
CA LEU A 110 -14.44 11.30 0.46
C LEU A 110 -14.04 9.96 -0.19
N GLY A 111 -13.75 8.93 0.60
CA GLY A 111 -13.44 7.60 0.10
C GLY A 111 -14.68 6.77 -0.24
N HIS A 112 -14.60 5.95 -1.30
CA HIS A 112 -15.72 5.14 -1.76
C HIS A 112 -15.48 3.64 -1.65
N LEU A 113 -14.47 3.21 -0.89
CA LEU A 113 -14.33 1.81 -0.49
C LEU A 113 -15.39 1.43 0.55
N ASN A 114 -15.65 0.13 0.70
CA ASN A 114 -16.69 -0.38 1.58
C ASN A 114 -16.10 -1.27 2.68
N LEU A 115 -15.00 -0.82 3.29
CA LEU A 115 -14.35 -1.58 4.34
C LEU A 115 -15.03 -1.38 5.70
N SER A 116 -15.15 -2.45 6.46
CA SER A 116 -15.47 -2.36 7.88
C SER A 116 -14.21 -2.09 8.70
N ILE A 117 -14.37 -1.59 9.93
CA ILE A 117 -13.25 -1.47 10.89
C ILE A 117 -12.56 -2.82 11.08
N LYS A 118 -13.33 -3.90 11.07
CA LYS A 118 -12.79 -5.26 11.18
C LYS A 118 -11.95 -5.62 9.97
N GLY A 119 -12.45 -5.39 8.75
CA GLY A 119 -11.71 -5.64 7.51
C GLY A 119 -10.40 -4.87 7.46
N HIS A 120 -10.44 -3.57 7.78
CA HIS A 120 -9.26 -2.70 7.86
C HIS A 120 -8.25 -3.20 8.91
N GLY A 121 -8.71 -3.61 10.10
CA GLY A 121 -7.86 -4.18 11.14
C GLY A 121 -7.26 -5.56 10.81
N GLU A 122 -7.92 -6.37 9.98
CA GLU A 122 -7.40 -7.66 9.51
C GLU A 122 -6.17 -7.47 8.60
N LEU A 123 -6.08 -6.36 7.86
CA LEU A 123 -4.90 -6.01 7.07
C LEU A 123 -3.66 -5.85 7.98
N LEU A 124 -3.81 -5.10 9.07
CA LEU A 124 -2.75 -4.89 10.06
C LEU A 124 -2.38 -6.16 10.82
N THR A 125 -3.40 -6.96 11.17
CA THR A 125 -3.18 -8.28 11.80
C THR A 125 -2.37 -9.19 10.89
N PHE A 126 -2.67 -9.18 9.59
CA PHE A 126 -1.89 -9.91 8.61
C PHE A 126 -0.44 -9.40 8.51
N MET A 127 -0.23 -8.07 8.44
CA MET A 127 1.12 -7.52 8.38
C MET A 127 1.95 -7.81 9.64
N LYS A 128 1.32 -7.77 10.82
CA LYS A 128 1.96 -8.15 12.08
C LYS A 128 2.41 -9.62 12.10
N SER A 129 1.74 -10.50 11.36
CA SER A 129 2.09 -11.93 11.33
C SER A 129 3.47 -12.23 10.71
N PHE A 130 4.04 -11.30 9.95
CA PHE A 130 5.40 -11.44 9.39
C PHE A 130 6.51 -11.27 10.43
N GLY A 131 6.20 -10.76 11.64
CA GLY A 131 7.20 -10.58 12.70
C GLY A 131 8.31 -9.55 12.40
N THR A 132 8.17 -8.78 11.32
CA THR A 132 9.06 -7.67 10.97
C THR A 132 8.75 -6.48 11.88
N PRO A 133 9.74 -5.71 12.35
CA PRO A 133 9.49 -4.46 13.07
C PRO A 133 8.56 -3.53 12.25
N MET A 134 7.58 -2.93 12.92
CA MET A 134 6.54 -2.07 12.34
C MET A 134 6.17 -0.96 13.31
#